data_AF-A0A0P0Z638-F1
#
_entry.id   AF-A0A0P0Z638-F1
#
_cell.length_a   1.000
_cell.length_b   1.000
_cell.length_c   1.000
_cell.angle_alpha   90.00
_cell.angle_beta   90.00
_cell.angle_gamma   90.00
#
_symmetry.space_group_name_H-M   'P 1'
#
loop_
_entity.id
_entity.type
_entity.pdbx_description
1 polymer ?
#
loop_
_entity_poly.entity_id
_entity_poly.type
_entity_poly.pdbx_seq_one_letter_code
_entity_poly.pdbx_strand_id
1 'polypeptide(L)'
;MFGGKGIYAESRIVAIVLQGELLLKTDAETAPRFEEAGSRRWTYQREGRRPVEMPYHSLPDEAWDDPDVMAVWARLALEAAIRHGMEKPPGRSRRPPAARGKADAKRGVRRPSGSA
;
A
#
# COMPACT_ATOMS: atom_id res chain seq x y z
N MET A 1 6.66 1.55 2.81
CA MET A 1 6.29 0.20 3.28
C MET A 1 5.41 0.40 4.50
N PHE A 2 4.25 -0.23 4.53
CA PHE A 2 3.15 0.13 5.42
C PHE A 2 3.35 -0.25 6.90
N GLY A 3 4.56 -0.67 7.32
CA GLY A 3 4.82 -1.06 8.71
C GLY A 3 4.10 -2.34 9.17
N GLY A 4 3.50 -3.08 8.24
CA GLY A 4 2.77 -4.32 8.49
C GLY A 4 3.43 -5.55 7.84
N LYS A 5 2.77 -6.71 7.99
CA LYS A 5 3.17 -7.98 7.37
C LYS A 5 2.34 -8.22 6.10
N GLY A 6 2.96 -8.63 5.01
CA GLY A 6 2.24 -9.06 3.80
C GLY A 6 2.08 -10.57 3.78
N ILE A 7 0.86 -11.04 3.47
CA ILE A 7 0.55 -12.45 3.27
C ILE A 7 0.47 -12.68 1.76
N TYR A 8 1.23 -13.67 1.28
CA TYR A 8 1.36 -13.98 -0.12
C TYR A 8 0.87 -15.39 -0.40
N ALA A 9 0.11 -15.55 -1.49
CA ALA A 9 -0.23 -16.83 -2.08
C ALA A 9 0.19 -16.78 -3.55
N GLU A 10 0.88 -17.82 -4.04
CA GLU A 10 1.35 -17.88 -5.44
C GLU A 10 2.11 -16.62 -5.90
N SER A 11 2.99 -16.07 -5.05
CA SER A 11 3.73 -14.82 -5.31
C SER A 11 2.88 -13.56 -5.44
N ARG A 12 1.59 -13.62 -5.11
CA ARG A 12 0.66 -12.47 -5.12
C ARG A 12 0.26 -12.11 -3.70
N ILE A 13 0.17 -10.82 -3.41
CA ILE A 13 -0.28 -10.35 -2.11
C ILE A 13 -1.80 -10.57 -2.00
N VAL A 14 -2.22 -11.33 -1.00
CA VAL A 14 -3.64 -11.65 -0.77
C VAL A 14 -4.19 -10.96 0.48
N ALA A 15 -3.33 -10.66 1.44
CA ALA A 15 -3.71 -9.96 2.65
C ALA A 15 -2.54 -9.19 3.25
N ILE A 16 -2.83 -8.25 4.14
CA ILE A 16 -1.85 -7.55 4.95
C ILE A 16 -2.30 -7.51 6.40
N VAL A 17 -1.35 -7.62 7.33
CA VAL A 17 -1.59 -7.38 8.75
C VAL A 17 -0.99 -6.04 9.10
N LEU A 18 -1.82 -5.08 9.49
CA LEU A 18 -1.41 -3.72 9.81
C LEU A 18 -1.97 -3.32 11.16
N GLN A 19 -1.12 -2.83 12.08
CA GLN A 19 -1.55 -2.42 13.42
C GLN A 19 -2.36 -3.50 14.18
N GLY A 20 -2.09 -4.78 13.90
CA GLY A 20 -2.81 -5.91 14.50
C GLY A 20 -4.10 -6.33 13.77
N GLU A 21 -4.51 -5.59 12.74
CA GLU A 21 -5.71 -5.87 11.95
C GLU A 21 -5.37 -6.64 10.67
N LEU A 22 -6.11 -7.72 10.40
CA LEU A 22 -6.03 -8.46 9.14
C LEU A 22 -6.91 -7.78 8.08
N LEU A 23 -6.28 -7.36 7.00
CA LEU A 23 -6.92 -6.75 5.86
C LEU A 23 -6.75 -7.65 4.62
N LEU A 24 -7.86 -8.09 4.04
CA LEU A 24 -7.90 -8.90 2.83
C LEU A 24 -7.89 -8.03 1.57
N LYS A 25 -7.20 -8.48 0.53
CA LYS A 25 -7.19 -7.80 -0.77
C LYS A 25 -8.56 -7.92 -1.43
N THR A 26 -9.06 -6.83 -1.98
CA THR A 26 -10.31 -6.80 -2.72
C THR A 26 -10.11 -6.11 -4.07
N ASP A 27 -11.14 -6.13 -4.89
CA ASP A 27 -11.24 -5.42 -6.17
C ASP A 27 -12.68 -4.88 -6.34
N ALA A 28 -13.01 -4.36 -7.52
CA ALA A 28 -14.34 -3.82 -7.80
C ALA A 28 -15.46 -4.89 -7.74
N GLU A 29 -15.15 -6.17 -7.96
CA GLU A 29 -16.13 -7.26 -7.94
C GLU A 29 -16.40 -7.77 -6.52
N THR A 30 -15.36 -7.80 -5.69
CA THR A 30 -15.41 -8.37 -4.34
C THR A 30 -15.72 -7.34 -3.27
N ALA A 31 -15.32 -6.07 -3.45
CA ALA A 31 -15.52 -5.01 -2.45
C ALA A 31 -16.97 -4.90 -1.94
N PRO A 32 -18.03 -4.93 -2.79
CA PRO A 32 -19.40 -4.83 -2.30
C PRO A 32 -19.76 -5.94 -1.29
N ARG A 33 -19.29 -7.17 -1.52
CA ARG A 33 -19.55 -8.30 -0.60
C ARG A 33 -18.89 -8.08 0.76
N PHE A 34 -17.68 -7.54 0.77
CA PHE A 34 -16.98 -7.22 2.00
C PHE A 34 -17.71 -6.11 2.77
N GLU A 35 -18.13 -5.06 2.08
CA GLU A 35 -18.89 -3.94 2.68
C GLU A 35 -20.24 -4.40 3.24
N GLU A 36 -20.97 -5.27 2.53
CA GLU A 36 -22.23 -5.88 2.99
C GLU A 36 -22.04 -6.74 4.25
N ALA A 37 -20.90 -7.43 4.37
CA ALA A 37 -20.55 -8.21 5.56
C ALA A 37 -20.00 -7.35 6.72
N GLY A 38 -20.08 -6.02 6.63
CA GLY A 38 -19.63 -5.10 7.67
C GLY A 38 -18.12 -4.83 7.67
N SER A 39 -17.40 -5.25 6.63
CA SER A 39 -15.97 -4.96 6.50
C SER A 39 -15.72 -3.51 6.16
N ARG A 40 -14.57 -2.99 6.58
CA ARG A 40 -14.18 -1.60 6.36
C ARG A 40 -13.06 -1.51 5.36
N ARG A 41 -13.22 -0.63 4.37
CA ARG A 41 -12.17 -0.35 3.41
C ARG A 41 -11.03 0.42 4.05
N TRP A 42 -9.81 -0.09 3.87
CA TRP A 42 -8.63 0.55 4.41
C TRP A 42 -8.26 1.80 3.61
N THR A 43 -8.10 2.91 4.32
CA THR A 43 -7.69 4.19 3.76
C THR A 43 -6.31 4.56 4.26
N TYR A 44 -5.39 4.78 3.33
CA TYR A 44 -4.04 5.24 3.65
C TYR A 44 -3.99 6.77 3.67
N GLN A 45 -3.77 7.33 4.85
CA GLN A 45 -3.55 8.76 5.03
C GLN A 45 -2.06 9.05 5.21
N ARG A 46 -1.55 10.03 4.46
CA ARG A 46 -0.19 10.56 4.63
C ARG A 46 -0.29 12.05 4.91
N GLU A 47 0.48 12.53 5.89
CA GLU A 47 0.55 13.94 6.24
C GLU A 47 0.85 14.81 5.01
N GLY A 48 0.05 15.88 4.83
CA GLY A 48 0.14 16.78 3.67
C GLY A 48 -0.36 16.20 2.35
N ARG A 49 -1.02 15.03 2.32
CA ARG A 49 -1.62 14.44 1.11
C ARG A 49 -3.06 14.01 1.33
N ARG A 50 -3.81 13.95 0.23
CA ARG A 50 -5.17 13.41 0.23
C ARG A 50 -5.17 11.94 0.66
N PRO A 51 -6.18 11.49 1.42
CA PRO A 51 -6.39 10.08 1.72
C PRO A 51 -6.48 9.27 0.43
N VAL A 52 -5.88 8.08 0.41
CA VAL A 52 -5.95 7.13 -0.71
C VAL A 52 -6.66 5.89 -0.25
N GLU A 53 -7.79 5.58 -0.88
CA GLU A 53 -8.49 4.33 -0.64
C GLU A 53 -7.73 3.18 -1.27
N MET A 54 -7.38 2.21 -0.44
CA MET A 54 -6.62 1.06 -0.88
C MET A 54 -7.58 -0.11 -1.16
N PRO A 55 -7.21 -1.04 -2.06
CA PRO A 55 -8.01 -2.23 -2.37
C PRO A 55 -7.82 -3.31 -1.30
N TYR A 56 -8.01 -2.94 -0.03
CA TYR A 56 -7.95 -3.84 1.12
C TYR A 56 -9.12 -3.55 2.05
N HIS A 57 -9.81 -4.59 2.52
CA HIS A 57 -10.91 -4.50 3.48
C HIS A 57 -10.57 -5.28 4.75
N SER A 58 -11.09 -4.85 5.90
CA SER A 58 -11.01 -5.63 7.12
C SER A 58 -11.65 -7.00 6.96
N LEU A 59 -11.21 -7.95 7.77
CA LEU A 59 -11.91 -9.22 7.86
C LEU A 59 -13.28 -9.00 8.54
N PRO A 60 -14.38 -9.60 8.03
CA PRO A 60 -15.66 -9.65 8.75
C PRO A 60 -15.53 -10.34 10.10
N ASP A 61 -16.31 -9.92 11.09
CA ASP A 61 -16.27 -10.49 12.45
C ASP A 61 -16.60 -11.99 12.46
N GLU A 62 -17.58 -12.43 11.67
CA GLU A 62 -17.98 -13.84 11.56
C GLU A 62 -16.84 -14.75 11.06
N ALA A 63 -15.94 -14.20 10.24
CA ALA A 63 -14.80 -14.94 9.70
C ALA A 63 -13.66 -15.12 10.72
N TRP A 64 -13.67 -14.40 11.84
CA TRP A 64 -12.70 -14.64 12.92
C TRP A 64 -13.01 -15.90 13.71
N ASP A 65 -14.30 -16.21 13.87
CA ASP A 65 -14.76 -17.31 14.72
C ASP A 65 -14.92 -18.63 13.94
N ASP A 66 -15.15 -18.55 12.62
CA ASP A 66 -15.37 -19.72 11.76
C ASP A 66 -14.29 -19.85 10.65
N PRO A 67 -13.47 -20.93 10.66
CA PRO A 67 -12.44 -21.14 9.66
C PRO A 67 -12.99 -21.44 8.26
N ASP A 68 -14.18 -22.03 8.15
CA ASP A 68 -14.82 -22.29 6.86
C ASP A 68 -15.31 -20.98 6.25
N VAL A 69 -15.85 -20.08 7.07
CA VAL A 69 -16.22 -18.71 6.64
C VAL A 69 -14.97 -17.92 6.25
N MET A 70 -13.90 -17.97 7.05
CA MET A 70 -12.59 -17.38 6.69
C MET A 70 -12.10 -17.85 5.33
N ALA A 71 -12.21 -19.16 5.04
CA ALA A 71 -11.75 -19.73 3.77
C ALA A 71 -12.49 -19.12 2.57
N VAL A 72 -13.79 -18.82 2.70
CA VAL A 72 -14.58 -18.13 1.67
C VAL A 72 -14.00 -16.74 1.39
N TRP A 73 -13.77 -15.93 2.44
CA TRP A 73 -13.23 -14.58 2.29
C TRP A 73 -11.80 -14.57 1.76
N ALA A 74 -10.95 -15.47 2.25
CA ALA A 74 -9.58 -15.64 1.76
C ALA A 74 -9.55 -16.04 0.29
N ARG A 75 -10.48 -16.89 -0.16
CA ARG A 75 -10.61 -17.27 -1.58
C ARG A 75 -11.01 -16.10 -2.45
N LEU A 76 -11.98 -15.28 -2.03
CA LEU A 76 -12.34 -14.05 -2.72
C LEU A 76 -11.14 -13.10 -2.85
N ALA A 77 -10.32 -13.00 -1.80
CA ALA A 77 -9.12 -12.18 -1.83
C ALA A 77 -8.04 -12.71 -2.78
N LEU A 78 -7.89 -14.04 -2.87
CA LEU A 78 -7.02 -14.69 -3.84
C LEU A 78 -7.48 -14.43 -5.28
N GLU A 79 -8.77 -14.57 -5.55
CA GLU A 79 -9.35 -14.27 -6.87
C GLU A 79 -9.12 -12.80 -7.27
N ALA A 80 -9.30 -11.86 -6.33
CA ALA A 80 -8.98 -10.47 -6.54
C ALA A 80 -7.48 -10.23 -6.80
N ALA A 81 -6.60 -10.96 -6.09
CA ALA A 81 -5.16 -10.89 -6.32
C ALA A 81 -4.76 -11.43 -7.70
N ILE A 82 -5.42 -12.48 -8.18
CA ILE A 82 -5.21 -13.04 -9.52
C ILE A 82 -5.65 -12.04 -10.59
N ARG A 83 -6.85 -11.45 -10.48
CA ARG A 83 -7.33 -10.41 -11.40
C ARG A 83 -6.40 -9.20 -11.44
N HIS A 84 -5.92 -8.75 -10.28
CA HIS A 84 -4.91 -7.69 -10.20
C HIS A 84 -3.54 -8.05 -10.80
N GLY A 85 -3.18 -9.34 -10.86
CA GLY A 85 -1.98 -9.80 -11.57
C GLY A 85 -2.16 -9.77 -13.10
N MET A 86 -3.40 -9.83 -13.58
CA MET A 86 -3.76 -9.72 -15.00
C MET A 86 -3.92 -8.25 -15.42
N GLU A 87 -4.38 -7.39 -14.52
CA GLU A 87 -4.37 -5.94 -14.71
C GLU A 87 -2.95 -5.38 -14.52
N LYS A 88 -2.22 -5.29 -15.64
CA LYS A 88 -0.93 -4.61 -15.74
C LYS A 88 -1.02 -3.26 -15.01
N PRO A 89 -0.27 -3.03 -13.92
CA PRO A 89 -0.41 -1.80 -13.16
C PRO A 89 -0.13 -0.62 -14.10
N PRO A 90 -0.92 0.48 -14.05
CA PRO A 90 -0.61 1.67 -14.81
C PRO A 90 0.79 2.10 -14.41
N GLY A 91 1.70 2.09 -15.40
CA GLY A 91 3.14 2.08 -15.21
C GLY A 91 3.58 3.05 -14.13
N ARG A 92 3.94 2.53 -12.95
CA ARG A 92 4.84 3.24 -12.07
C ARG A 92 6.19 3.15 -12.74
N SER A 93 6.47 4.13 -13.60
CA SER A 93 7.78 4.30 -14.21
C SER A 93 8.83 4.08 -13.11
N ARG A 94 9.76 3.17 -13.38
CA ARG A 94 10.99 3.05 -12.62
C ARG A 94 11.64 4.43 -12.70
N ARG A 95 11.36 5.30 -11.73
CA ARG A 95 12.07 6.56 -11.58
C ARG A 95 13.53 6.16 -11.37
N PRO A 96 14.46 6.50 -12.27
CA PRO A 96 15.85 6.12 -12.08
C PRO A 96 16.34 6.73 -10.76
N PRO A 97 17.20 6.01 -10.00
CA PRO A 97 17.72 6.54 -8.75
C PRO A 97 18.46 7.85 -9.05
N ALA A 98 17.99 8.94 -8.44
CA ALA A 98 18.67 10.23 -8.51
C ALA A 98 20.09 10.05 -7.97
N ALA A 99 21.08 10.30 -8.82
CA ALA A 99 22.49 10.29 -8.47
C ALA A 99 22.72 11.20 -7.26
N ARG A 100 23.24 10.62 -6.18
CA ARG A 100 23.69 11.32 -4.98
C ARG A 100 25.21 11.47 -5.11
N GLY A 101 25.69 12.68 -5.30
CA GLY A 101 27.12 12.99 -5.46
C GLY A 101 27.47 14.40 -5.00
N LYS A 102 27.56 14.53 -3.67
CA LYS A 102 28.43 15.37 -2.83
C LYS A 102 28.61 16.87 -3.12
N ALA A 103 28.25 17.65 -2.08
CA ALA A 103 28.79 18.96 -1.81
C ALA A 103 30.21 18.85 -1.24
N ASP A 104 31.13 19.70 -1.69
CA ASP A 104 32.33 20.06 -0.93
C ASP A 104 32.60 21.58 -1.04
N ALA A 105 32.62 22.17 0.16
CA ALA A 105 33.09 23.47 0.63
C ALA A 105 33.75 24.47 -0.35
N LYS A 106 33.30 25.75 -0.31
CA LYS A 106 34.03 26.85 0.37
C LYS A 106 33.06 27.97 0.78
N ARG A 107 33.14 28.39 2.04
CA ARG A 107 32.34 29.44 2.70
C ARG A 107 33.26 30.62 3.04
N GLY A 108 32.85 31.83 2.64
CA GLY A 108 33.22 33.15 3.22
C GLY A 108 34.64 33.65 2.94
N VAL A 109 34.96 34.96 2.89
CA VAL A 109 34.35 36.19 3.43
C VAL A 109 34.83 37.41 2.58
N ARG A 110 34.16 38.56 2.77
CA ARG A 110 34.04 39.78 1.95
C ARG A 110 35.20 40.82 2.01
N ARG A 111 35.41 41.51 0.85
CA ARG A 111 35.62 42.98 0.57
C ARG A 111 36.74 43.79 1.28
N PRO A 112 37.11 45.04 0.86
CA PRO A 112 36.89 45.82 -0.40
C PRO A 112 38.15 46.60 -0.93
N SER A 113 37.93 47.41 -1.99
CA SER A 113 38.58 48.71 -2.33
C SER A 113 39.97 48.76 -2.97
N GLY A 114 40.15 49.69 -3.92
CA GLY A 114 41.43 50.36 -4.15
C GLY A 114 41.88 50.46 -5.61
N SER A 115 41.85 51.68 -6.12
CA SER A 115 42.34 52.14 -7.42
C SER A 115 43.88 52.20 -7.47
N ALA A 116 44.47 51.94 -8.65
CA ALA A 116 45.68 52.58 -9.19
C ALA A 116 45.95 52.04 -10.60
#